data_AF-A0A936GZB2-F1
#
_entry.id   AF-A0A936GZB2-F1
#
_cell.length_a   1.000
_cell.length_b   1.000
_cell.length_c   1.000
_cell.angle_alpha   90.00
_cell.angle_beta   90.00
_cell.angle_gamma   90.00
#
_symmetry.space_group_name_H-M   'P 1'
#
loop_
_entity.id
_entity.type
_entity.pdbx_description
1 polymer ?
#
loop_
_entity_poly.entity_id
_entity_poly.type
_entity_poly.pdbx_seq_one_letter_code
_entity_poly.pdbx_strand_id
1 'polypeptide(L)'
;MDTITIEERLQKRLLEYQSTVCSNIIEKPAFIVEVGALTVGTDENGKIIAQNVLYPEQFSKEAVQTILSMNWRDGNNNKIEPSVFFRNDWYSEKIQFIKKALASIELTDKC
;
A
#
# COMPACT_ATOMS: atom_id res chain seq x y z
N MET A 1 -23.50 9.08 -14.94
CA MET A 1 -22.34 8.58 -14.17
C MET A 1 -21.52 9.80 -13.85
N ASP A 2 -21.54 10.25 -12.61
CA ASP A 2 -20.76 11.42 -12.20
C ASP A 2 -19.28 11.14 -12.35
N THR A 3 -18.59 11.98 -13.13
CA THR A 3 -17.16 11.88 -13.39
C THR A 3 -16.42 12.42 -12.17
N ILE A 4 -16.14 11.55 -11.20
CA ILE A 4 -15.31 11.92 -10.04
C ILE A 4 -13.93 12.36 -10.56
N THR A 5 -13.51 13.57 -10.20
CA THR A 5 -12.22 14.11 -10.63
C THR A 5 -11.06 13.36 -9.97
N ILE A 6 -9.85 13.49 -10.53
CA ILE A 6 -8.65 12.90 -9.92
C ILE A 6 -8.42 13.47 -8.53
N GLU A 7 -8.65 14.77 -8.36
CA GLU A 7 -8.54 15.45 -7.07
C GLU A 7 -9.52 14.87 -6.03
N GLU A 8 -10.80 14.74 -6.38
CA GLU A 8 -11.83 14.16 -5.49
C GLU A 8 -11.49 12.71 -5.10
N ARG A 9 -10.95 11.91 -6.04
CA ARG A 9 -10.48 10.54 -5.75
C ARG A 9 -9.30 10.53 -4.78
N LEU A 10 -8.37 11.47 -4.92
CA LEU A 10 -7.21 11.59 -4.03
C LEU A 10 -7.62 12.07 -2.64
N GLN A 11 -8.52 13.06 -2.53
CA GLN A 11 -9.06 13.54 -1.27
C GLN A 11 -9.82 12.43 -0.52
N LYS A 12 -10.67 11.66 -1.22
CA LYS A 12 -11.37 10.51 -0.61
C LYS A 12 -10.39 9.48 -0.05
N ARG A 13 -9.36 9.11 -0.81
CA ARG A 13 -8.32 8.17 -0.36
C ARG A 13 -7.52 8.70 0.83
N LEU A 14 -7.22 10.00 0.84
CA LEU A 14 -6.53 10.65 1.94
C LEU A 14 -7.32 10.49 3.24
N LEU A 15 -8.63 10.75 3.20
CA LEU A 15 -9.52 10.59 4.35
C LEU A 15 -9.59 9.13 4.83
N GLU A 16 -9.71 8.19 3.90
CA GLU A 16 -9.74 6.75 4.21
C GLU A 16 -8.46 6.28 4.91
N TYR A 17 -7.28 6.68 4.41
CA TYR A 17 -6.01 6.33 5.04
C TYR A 17 -5.80 7.04 6.38
N GLN A 18 -6.21 8.30 6.52
CA GLN A 18 -6.14 9.01 7.80
C GLN A 18 -7.00 8.31 8.86
N SER A 19 -8.23 7.91 8.51
CA SER A 19 -9.10 7.14 9.39
C SER A 19 -8.45 5.81 9.81
N THR A 20 -7.82 5.13 8.86
CA THR A 20 -7.11 3.87 9.06
C THR A 20 -5.96 4.00 10.07
N VAL A 21 -5.17 5.08 10.02
CA VAL A 21 -4.08 5.35 10.97
C VAL A 21 -4.60 5.79 12.35
N CYS A 22 -5.65 6.62 12.40
CA CYS A 22 -6.25 7.10 13.65
C CYS A 22 -6.98 6.01 14.43
N SER A 23 -7.40 4.94 13.75
CA SER A 23 -7.98 3.76 14.37
C SER A 23 -6.88 2.97 15.09
N ASN A 24 -6.67 3.26 16.39
CA ASN A 24 -5.76 2.55 17.30
C ASN A 24 -6.28 1.12 17.62
N ILE A 25 -6.57 0.34 16.60
CA ILE A 25 -7.03 -1.03 16.75
C ILE A 25 -5.79 -1.90 16.93
N ILE A 26 -5.78 -2.71 18.00
CA ILE A 26 -4.79 -3.77 18.19
C ILE A 26 -5.13 -4.91 17.22
N GLU A 27 -4.85 -4.71 15.93
CA GLU A 27 -4.97 -5.75 14.93
C GLU A 27 -3.68 -6.57 14.91
N LYS A 28 -3.78 -7.83 15.34
CA LYS A 28 -2.92 -8.89 14.79
C LYS A 28 -3.62 -9.35 13.51
N PRO A 29 -2.95 -9.42 12.36
CA PRO A 29 -1.56 -9.05 12.01
C PRO A 29 -1.32 -7.56 11.70
N ALA A 30 -0.06 -7.10 11.71
CA ALA A 30 0.30 -5.67 11.63
C ALA A 30 1.38 -5.29 10.59
N PHE A 31 1.91 -6.26 9.83
CA PHE A 31 2.96 -6.01 8.85
C PHE A 31 2.40 -6.00 7.43
N ILE A 32 2.82 -5.03 6.63
CA ILE A 32 2.57 -4.98 5.19
C ILE A 32 3.88 -5.28 4.49
N VAL A 33 3.86 -6.12 3.46
CA VAL A 33 5.02 -6.43 2.64
C VAL A 33 4.83 -5.86 1.24
N GLU A 34 5.82 -5.11 0.76
CA GLU A 34 5.89 -4.64 -0.62
C GLU A 34 6.98 -5.37 -1.39
N VAL A 35 6.74 -5.63 -2.67
CA VAL A 35 7.68 -6.20 -3.63
C VAL A 35 7.68 -5.34 -4.88
N GLY A 36 8.72 -4.53 -5.05
CA GLY A 36 8.77 -3.52 -6.10
C GLY A 36 7.72 -2.43 -5.86
N ALA A 37 6.78 -2.26 -6.79
CA ALA A 37 5.67 -1.31 -6.68
C ALA A 37 4.34 -1.97 -6.26
N LEU A 38 4.37 -3.24 -5.87
CA LEU A 38 3.19 -4.04 -5.52
C LEU A 38 3.23 -4.43 -4.05
N THR A 39 2.07 -4.74 -3.50
CA THR A 39 1.92 -5.28 -2.14
C THR A 39 1.70 -6.78 -2.21
N VAL A 40 2.13 -7.52 -1.19
CA VAL A 40 1.88 -8.96 -1.10
C VAL A 40 0.49 -9.21 -0.53
N GLY A 41 -0.19 -10.22 -1.05
CA GLY A 41 -1.48 -10.73 -0.57
C GLY A 41 -1.60 -12.24 -0.78
N THR A 42 -2.74 -12.80 -0.42
CA THR A 42 -3.10 -14.19 -0.71
C THR A 42 -4.19 -14.25 -1.77
N ASP A 43 -4.16 -15.28 -2.61
CA ASP A 43 -5.27 -15.60 -3.51
C ASP A 43 -6.35 -16.43 -2.80
N GLU A 44 -7.42 -16.78 -3.52
CA GLU A 44 -8.53 -17.59 -3.00
C GLU A 44 -8.13 -18.97 -2.47
N ASN A 45 -6.96 -19.47 -2.85
CA ASN A 45 -6.40 -20.75 -2.41
C ASN A 45 -5.36 -20.58 -1.29
N GLY A 46 -5.15 -19.36 -0.79
CA GLY A 46 -4.15 -19.04 0.23
C GLY A 46 -2.73 -18.95 -0.32
N LYS A 47 -2.53 -18.88 -1.63
CA LYS A 47 -1.20 -18.75 -2.24
C LYS A 47 -0.74 -17.29 -2.20
N ILE A 48 0.50 -17.08 -1.79
CA ILE A 48 1.14 -15.76 -1.78
C ILE A 48 1.31 -15.23 -3.21
N ILE A 49 0.79 -14.03 -3.46
CA ILE A 49 0.84 -13.33 -4.74
C ILE A 49 1.17 -11.84 -4.55
N ALA A 50 1.77 -11.22 -5.57
CA ALA A 50 1.88 -9.77 -5.65
C ALA A 50 0.59 -9.19 -6.21
N GLN A 51 0.09 -8.14 -5.57
CA GLN A 51 -1.18 -7.50 -5.88
C GLN A 51 -1.03 -5.98 -5.94
N ASN A 52 -1.85 -5.35 -6.78
CA ASN A 52 -2.01 -3.90 -6.80
C ASN A 52 -3.35 -3.55 -6.15
N VAL A 53 -3.34 -3.45 -4.81
CA VAL A 53 -4.53 -3.16 -4.02
C VAL A 53 -4.35 -1.87 -3.21
N LEU A 54 -5.46 -1.20 -2.94
CA LEU A 54 -5.48 0.02 -2.12
C LEU A 54 -5.29 -0.28 -0.63
N TYR A 55 -5.78 -1.44 -0.21
CA TYR A 55 -5.76 -1.91 1.18
C TYR A 55 -5.03 -3.23 1.23
N PRO A 56 -3.71 -3.20 1.49
CA PRO A 56 -2.91 -4.41 1.51
C PRO A 56 -3.34 -5.35 2.62
N GLU A 57 -3.16 -6.65 2.36
CA GLU A 57 -3.27 -7.65 3.40
C GLU A 57 -2.16 -7.47 4.44
N GLN A 58 -2.47 -7.81 5.68
CA GLN A 58 -1.56 -7.71 6.81
C GLN A 58 -1.08 -9.10 7.21
N PHE A 59 0.19 -9.22 7.58
CA PHE A 59 0.84 -10.50 7.88
C PHE A 59 1.40 -10.55 9.30
N SER A 60 1.40 -11.74 9.90
CA SER A 60 2.11 -11.98 11.15
C SER A 60 3.61 -11.97 10.89
N LYS A 61 4.41 -11.87 11.95
CA LYS A 61 5.87 -11.90 11.83
C LYS A 61 6.37 -13.19 11.17
N GLU A 62 5.74 -14.32 11.50
CA GLU A 62 6.07 -15.64 10.96
C GLU A 62 5.74 -15.72 9.47
N ALA A 63 4.56 -15.24 9.06
CA ALA A 63 4.17 -15.19 7.65
C ALA A 63 5.10 -14.27 6.83
N VAL A 64 5.51 -13.12 7.40
CA VAL A 64 6.51 -12.24 6.79
C VAL A 64 7.83 -12.98 6.54
N GLN A 65 8.32 -13.79 7.48
CA GLN A 65 9.55 -14.55 7.28
C GLN A 65 9.43 -15.54 6.11
N THR A 66 8.27 -16.19 5.97
CA THR A 66 7.99 -17.04 4.81
C THR A 66 8.03 -16.24 3.51
N ILE A 67 7.35 -15.08 3.46
CA ILE A 67 7.31 -14.20 2.28
C ILE A 67 8.71 -13.71 1.89
N LEU A 68 9.53 -13.31 2.87
CA LEU A 68 10.91 -12.86 2.66
C LEU A 68 11.83 -13.96 2.14
N SER A 69 11.54 -15.22 2.43
CA SER A 69 12.32 -16.36 1.94
C SER A 69 12.03 -16.73 0.48
N MET A 70 10.97 -16.17 -0.13
CA MET A 70 10.57 -16.46 -1.50
C MET A 70 11.47 -15.76 -2.52
N ASN A 71 11.59 -16.34 -3.72
CA ASN A 71 12.39 -15.76 -4.80
C ASN A 71 11.54 -14.84 -5.68
N TRP A 72 11.45 -13.58 -5.28
CA TRP A 72 10.70 -12.56 -6.02
C TRP A 72 11.49 -12.06 -7.22
N ARG A 73 10.83 -11.99 -8.39
CA ARG A 73 11.42 -11.53 -9.64
C ARG A 73 10.51 -10.61 -10.41
N ASP A 74 11.11 -9.64 -11.12
CA ASP A 74 10.39 -8.77 -12.05
C ASP A 74 10.16 -9.46 -13.42
N GLY A 75 9.49 -8.76 -14.34
CA GLY A 75 9.29 -9.23 -15.71
C GLY A 75 10.59 -9.41 -16.53
N ASN A 76 11.71 -8.88 -16.04
CA ASN A 76 13.04 -9.03 -16.63
C ASN A 76 13.89 -10.09 -15.90
N ASN A 77 13.28 -10.88 -15.01
CA ASN A 77 13.92 -11.91 -14.21
C ASN A 77 14.97 -11.38 -13.19
N ASN A 78 15.01 -10.09 -12.91
CA ASN A 78 15.85 -9.52 -11.86
C ASN A 78 15.26 -9.85 -10.49
N LYS A 79 16.13 -10.13 -9.51
CA LYS A 79 15.69 -10.36 -8.13
C LYS A 79 15.16 -9.05 -7.54
N ILE A 80 14.00 -9.11 -6.90
CA ILE A 80 13.44 -8.03 -6.10
C ILE A 80 13.53 -8.44 -4.63
N GLU A 81 14.10 -7.57 -3.79
CA GLU A 81 14.03 -7.75 -2.34
C GLU A 81 12.71 -7.15 -1.81
N PRO A 82 11.92 -7.90 -1.03
CA PRO A 82 10.72 -7.33 -0.40
C PRO A 82 11.08 -6.34 0.70
N SER A 83 10.25 -5.30 0.84
CA SER A 83 10.28 -4.34 1.94
C SER A 83 9.16 -4.66 2.93
N VAL A 84 9.45 -4.57 4.22
CA VAL A 84 8.47 -4.82 5.29
C VAL A 84 8.21 -3.54 6.06
N PHE A 85 6.95 -3.22 6.25
CA PHE A 85 6.50 -2.03 6.95
C PHE A 85 5.57 -2.43 8.08
N PHE A 86 5.58 -1.66 9.18
CA PHE A 86 4.41 -1.63 10.03
C PHE A 86 3.26 -0.97 9.27
N ARG A 87 2.05 -1.49 9.47
CA ARG A 87 0.81 -0.98 8.88
C ARG A 87 0.72 0.56 8.93
N ASN A 88 0.95 1.14 10.11
CA ASN A 88 0.82 2.58 10.32
C ASN A 88 1.89 3.38 9.57
N ASP A 89 3.11 2.85 9.47
CA ASP A 89 4.19 3.50 8.72
C ASP A 89 3.86 3.51 7.23
N TRP A 90 3.40 2.37 6.71
CA TRP A 90 2.98 2.24 5.32
C TRP A 90 1.87 3.23 4.94
N TYR A 91 0.78 3.28 5.72
CA TYR A 91 -0.30 4.23 5.46
C TYR A 91 0.15 5.68 5.64
N SER A 92 1.04 5.96 6.58
CA SER A 92 1.61 7.30 6.76
C SER A 92 2.39 7.74 5.53
N GLU A 93 3.20 6.87 4.93
CA GLU A 93 3.91 7.15 3.68
C GLU A 93 2.94 7.42 2.52
N LYS A 94 1.88 6.60 2.38
CA LYS A 94 0.87 6.83 1.33
C LYS A 94 0.10 8.13 1.53
N ILE A 95 -0.21 8.51 2.78
CA ILE A 95 -0.79 9.83 3.11
C ILE A 95 0.14 10.96 2.65
N GLN A 96 1.44 10.87 2.94
CA GLN A 96 2.40 11.89 2.52
C GLN A 96 2.51 11.98 0.99
N PHE A 97 2.48 10.83 0.31
CA PHE A 97 2.48 10.80 -1.15
C PHE A 97 1.24 11.48 -1.74
N ILE A 98 0.03 11.16 -1.23
CA ILE A 98 -1.22 11.77 -1.71
C ILE A 98 -1.23 13.28 -1.44
N LYS A 99 -0.78 13.73 -0.27
CA LYS A 99 -0.65 15.16 0.05
C LYS A 99 0.27 15.89 -0.93
N LYS A 100 1.41 15.30 -1.27
CA LYS A 100 2.33 15.87 -2.28
C LYS A 100 1.67 15.94 -3.66
N ALA A 101 0.97 14.89 -4.07
CA ALA A 101 0.26 14.86 -5.36
C ALA A 101 -0.83 15.94 -5.44
N LEU A 102 -1.64 16.11 -4.40
CA LEU A 102 -2.66 17.16 -4.32
C LEU A 102 -2.03 18.56 -4.40
N ALA A 103 -0.95 18.82 -3.66
CA ALA A 103 -0.25 20.10 -3.71
C ALA A 103 0.30 20.44 -5.11
N SER A 104 0.76 19.44 -5.87
CA SER A 104 1.21 19.64 -7.25
C SER A 104 0.07 19.98 -8.22
N ILE A 105 -1.13 19.44 -8.00
CA ILE A 105 -2.32 19.78 -8.81
C ILE A 105 -2.70 21.25 -8.58
N GLU A 106 -2.81 21.68 -7.31
CA GLU A 106 -3.13 23.07 -6.96
C GLU A 106 -2.13 24.09 -7.52
N LEU A 107 -0.86 23.70 -7.67
CA LEU A 107 0.17 24.54 -8.30
C LEU A 107 0.00 24.62 -9.82
N THR A 108 -0.46 23.54 -10.46
CA THR A 108 -0.66 23.49 -11.91
C THR A 108 -1.90 24.29 -12.32
N ASP A 109 -2.95 24.30 -11.50
CA ASP A 109 -4.18 25.08 -11.75
C ASP A 109 -3.99 26.60 -11.54
N LYS A 110 -2.85 27.02 -10.97
CA LYS A 110 -2.49 28.43 -10.76
C LYS A 110 -1.56 29.00 -11.85
N CYS A 111 -1.12 28.18 -12.81
CA CYS A 111 -0.31 28.59 -13.97
C CYS A 111 -1.18 28.78 -15.20
#